data_AF-A0A2K8KDM4-F1
#
_entry.id   AF-A0A2K8KDM4-F1
#
_cell.length_a   1.000
_cell.length_b   1.000
_cell.length_c   1.000
_cell.angle_alpha   90.00
_cell.angle_beta   90.00
_cell.angle_gamma   90.00
#
_symmetry.space_group_name_H-M   'P 1'
#
loop_
_entity.id
_entity.type
_entity.pdbx_description
1 polymer ?
#
loop_
_entity_poly.entity_id
_entity_poly.type
_entity_poly.pdbx_seq_one_letter_code
_entity_poly.pdbx_strand_id
1 'polypeptide(L)'
;MSVQRLDAMIEVVAQAICDPAQALDQVPHSLAVQWPDAPALELTVALASAADAAQVVFEEVGETGQRAQHVWRLAAMVAADVHYVMLGKAGACTAADLLAFWQREDCT
;
A
#
# COMPACT_ATOMS: atom_id res chain seq x y z
N MET A 1 11.46 -13.71 8.68
CA MET A 1 10.01 -13.45 8.79
C MET A 1 9.54 -12.26 7.96
N SER A 2 10.38 -11.25 7.66
CA SER A 2 9.97 -10.08 6.84
C SER A 2 9.60 -10.44 5.40
N VAL A 3 10.35 -11.35 4.74
CA VAL A 3 10.10 -11.72 3.34
C VAL A 3 8.73 -12.39 3.15
N GLN A 4 8.38 -13.37 4.00
CA GLN A 4 7.07 -14.03 3.93
C GLN A 4 5.89 -13.08 4.16
N ARG A 5 6.07 -12.07 5.02
CA ARG A 5 5.03 -11.04 5.25
C ARG A 5 4.89 -10.13 4.03
N LEU A 6 6.01 -9.69 3.47
CA LEU A 6 6.01 -8.83 2.29
C LEU A 6 5.38 -9.55 1.09
N ASP A 7 5.72 -10.81 0.86
CA ASP A 7 5.12 -11.64 -0.20
C ASP A 7 3.60 -11.74 -0.02
N ALA A 8 3.13 -11.98 1.21
CA ALA A 8 1.69 -12.02 1.50
C ALA A 8 0.99 -10.68 1.26
N MET A 9 1.64 -9.54 1.59
CA MET A 9 1.10 -8.22 1.27
C MET A 9 1.02 -8.00 -0.25
N ILE A 10 2.05 -8.38 -0.99
CA ILE A 10 2.09 -8.29 -2.45
C ILE A 10 0.94 -9.10 -3.06
N GLU A 11 0.72 -10.33 -2.58
CA GLU A 11 -0.35 -11.20 -3.06
C GLU A 11 -1.74 -10.58 -2.81
N VAL A 12 -1.99 -10.02 -1.62
CA VAL A 12 -3.25 -9.33 -1.32
C VAL A 12 -3.47 -8.13 -2.24
N VAL A 13 -2.43 -7.33 -2.50
CA VAL A 13 -2.55 -6.19 -3.41
C VAL A 13 -2.77 -6.64 -4.85
N ALA A 14 -2.03 -7.65 -5.31
CA ALA A 14 -2.17 -8.19 -6.66
C ALA A 14 -3.59 -8.73 -6.89
N GLN A 15 -4.15 -9.43 -5.91
CA GLN A 15 -5.53 -9.90 -5.95
C GLN A 15 -6.52 -8.73 -6.03
N ALA A 16 -6.29 -7.66 -5.25
CA ALA A 16 -7.12 -6.46 -5.31
C ALA A 16 -7.04 -5.74 -6.67
N ILE A 17 -5.88 -5.72 -7.32
CA ILE A 17 -5.72 -5.18 -8.68
C ILE A 17 -6.55 -5.99 -9.68
N CYS A 18 -6.50 -7.32 -9.58
CA CYS A 18 -7.18 -8.23 -10.50
C CYS A 18 -8.70 -8.33 -10.27
N ASP A 19 -9.19 -8.01 -9.07
CA ASP A 19 -10.62 -8.03 -8.75
C ASP A 19 -11.28 -6.66 -9.01
N PRO A 20 -12.07 -6.49 -10.09
CA PRO A 20 -12.70 -5.21 -10.41
C PRO A 20 -13.72 -4.75 -9.37
N ALA A 21 -14.29 -5.65 -8.56
CA ALA A 21 -15.24 -5.31 -7.51
C ALA A 21 -14.57 -4.70 -6.26
N GLN A 22 -13.25 -4.89 -6.12
CA GLN A 22 -12.49 -4.37 -4.98
C GLN A 22 -12.19 -2.88 -5.16
N ALA A 23 -12.53 -2.07 -4.16
CA ALA A 23 -12.15 -0.66 -4.09
C ALA A 23 -10.66 -0.52 -3.73
N LEU A 24 -9.87 0.05 -4.64
CA LEU A 24 -8.41 0.14 -4.50
C LEU A 24 -7.97 1.15 -3.43
N ASP A 25 -8.74 2.23 -3.23
CA ASP A 25 -8.40 3.29 -2.28
C ASP A 25 -8.37 2.81 -0.83
N GLN A 26 -9.07 1.72 -0.52
CA GLN A 26 -9.11 1.12 0.82
C GLN A 26 -8.00 0.07 1.04
N VAL A 27 -7.26 -0.31 0.00
CA VAL A 27 -6.23 -1.35 0.09
C VAL A 27 -5.12 -0.95 1.07
N PRO A 28 -4.54 0.27 1.02
CA PRO A 28 -3.50 0.67 1.98
C PRO A 28 -3.97 0.60 3.44
N HIS A 29 -5.19 1.06 3.71
CA HIS A 29 -5.79 1.01 5.05
C HIS A 29 -6.02 -0.43 5.50
N SER A 30 -6.51 -1.30 4.61
CA SER A 30 -6.75 -2.72 4.90
C SER A 30 -5.46 -3.45 5.24
N LEU A 31 -4.39 -3.23 4.47
CA LEU A 31 -3.07 -3.79 4.75
C LEU A 31 -2.53 -3.30 6.10
N ALA A 32 -2.68 -2.01 6.40
CA ALA A 32 -2.18 -1.45 7.65
C ALA A 32 -2.95 -1.98 8.88
N VAL A 33 -4.25 -2.25 8.75
CA VAL A 33 -5.06 -2.93 9.79
C VAL A 33 -4.65 -4.38 9.97
N GLN A 34 -4.34 -5.08 8.87
CA GLN A 34 -3.98 -6.49 8.89
C GLN A 34 -2.57 -6.75 9.43
N TRP A 35 -1.63 -5.80 9.22
CA TRP A 35 -0.25 -5.89 9.70
C TRP A 35 0.19 -4.61 10.44
N PRO A 36 -0.41 -4.30 11.61
CA PRO A 36 -0.13 -3.05 12.33
C PRO A 36 1.33 -2.92 12.81
N ASP A 37 1.97 -4.06 13.09
CA ASP A 37 3.35 -4.12 13.57
C ASP A 37 4.40 -4.11 12.44
N ALA A 38 3.96 -4.07 11.17
CA ALA A 38 4.89 -3.99 10.05
C ALA A 38 5.50 -2.59 9.94
N PRO A 39 6.76 -2.45 9.49
CA PRO A 39 7.31 -1.18 9.06
C PRO A 39 6.42 -0.56 7.99
N ALA A 40 6.08 0.72 8.11
CA ALA A 40 5.16 1.36 7.18
C ALA A 40 5.70 1.38 5.74
N LEU A 41 7.03 1.41 5.57
CA LEU A 41 7.68 1.27 4.27
C LEU A 41 7.40 -0.08 3.59
N GLU A 42 7.17 -1.17 4.34
CA GLU A 42 6.83 -2.48 3.73
C GLU A 42 5.51 -2.42 2.96
N LEU A 43 4.54 -1.62 3.42
CA LEU A 43 3.27 -1.40 2.72
C LEU A 43 3.51 -0.74 1.36
N THR A 44 4.34 0.30 1.32
CA THR A 44 4.72 1.00 0.09
C THR A 44 5.40 0.05 -0.89
N VAL A 45 6.34 -0.76 -0.41
CA VAL A 45 7.05 -1.73 -1.25
C VAL A 45 6.07 -2.77 -1.78
N ALA A 46 5.16 -3.30 -0.96
CA ALA A 46 4.17 -4.27 -1.40
C ALA A 46 3.27 -3.71 -2.50
N LEU A 47 2.74 -2.49 -2.32
CA LEU A 47 1.89 -1.81 -3.31
C LEU A 47 2.63 -1.60 -4.63
N ALA A 48 3.86 -1.08 -4.55
CA ALA A 48 4.70 -0.85 -5.72
C ALA A 48 5.01 -2.15 -6.46
N SER A 49 5.48 -3.19 -5.77
CA SER A 49 5.83 -4.47 -6.36
C SER A 49 4.63 -5.17 -7.01
N ALA A 50 3.45 -5.12 -6.37
CA ALA A 50 2.24 -5.70 -6.95
C ALA A 50 1.76 -4.95 -8.19
N ALA A 51 1.83 -3.61 -8.19
CA ALA A 51 1.47 -2.80 -9.34
C ALA A 51 2.42 -3.01 -10.53
N ASP A 52 3.73 -3.08 -10.27
CA ASP A 52 4.75 -3.37 -11.30
C ASP A 52 4.53 -4.77 -11.89
N ALA A 53 4.35 -5.79 -11.05
CA ALA A 53 4.06 -7.15 -11.51
C ALA A 53 2.77 -7.22 -12.35
N ALA A 54 1.71 -6.51 -11.93
CA ALA A 54 0.46 -6.46 -12.69
C ALA A 54 0.63 -5.75 -14.05
N GLN A 55 1.41 -4.67 -14.13
CA GLN A 55 1.72 -3.98 -15.39
C GLN A 55 2.51 -4.88 -16.35
N VAL A 56 3.47 -5.66 -15.84
CA VAL A 56 4.24 -6.62 -16.66
C VAL A 56 3.34 -7.71 -17.25
N VAL A 57 2.35 -8.18 -16.49
CA VAL A 57 1.48 -9.30 -16.91
C VAL A 57 0.34 -8.85 -17.83
N PHE A 58 -0.27 -7.70 -17.55
CA PHE A 58 -1.49 -7.25 -18.24
C PHE A 58 -1.26 -6.12 -19.24
N GLU A 59 -0.03 -5.62 -19.36
CA GLU A 59 0.33 -4.41 -20.11
C GLU A 59 -0.44 -3.16 -19.61
N GLU A 60 -0.12 -1.98 -20.14
CA GLU A 60 -0.79 -0.72 -19.74
C GLU A 60 -2.23 -0.61 -20.27
N VAL A 61 -2.66 -1.52 -21.15
CA VAL A 61 -3.90 -1.39 -21.91
C VAL A 61 -5.00 -2.27 -21.31
N GLY A 62 -6.02 -1.64 -20.75
CA GLY A 62 -7.21 -2.31 -20.21
C GLY A 62 -7.55 -1.88 -18.79
N GLU A 63 -8.66 -2.40 -18.27
CA GLU A 63 -9.14 -2.09 -16.92
C GLU A 63 -8.09 -2.44 -15.85
N THR A 64 -7.48 -3.62 -15.94
CA THR A 64 -6.43 -4.07 -15.00
C THR A 64 -5.18 -3.19 -15.06
N GLY A 65 -4.76 -2.74 -16.25
CA GLY A 65 -3.62 -1.82 -16.42
C GLY A 65 -3.87 -0.47 -15.75
N GLN A 66 -5.07 0.11 -15.92
CA GLN A 66 -5.46 1.35 -15.24
C GLN A 66 -5.52 1.18 -13.72
N ARG A 67 -6.01 0.02 -13.24
CA ARG A 67 -6.02 -0.34 -11.82
C ARG A 67 -4.62 -0.48 -11.25
N ALA A 68 -3.69 -1.10 -11.98
CA ALA A 68 -2.30 -1.22 -11.57
C ALA A 68 -1.61 0.15 -11.51
N GLN A 69 -1.85 1.04 -12.49
CA GLN A 69 -1.36 2.41 -12.45
C GLN A 69 -1.94 3.20 -11.27
N HIS A 70 -3.20 2.96 -10.92
CA HIS A 70 -3.83 3.55 -9.76
C HIS A 70 -3.16 3.10 -8.45
N VAL A 71 -2.89 1.80 -8.29
CA VAL A 71 -2.15 1.28 -7.12
C VAL A 71 -0.73 1.85 -7.07
N TRP A 72 -0.06 2.05 -8.20
CA TRP A 72 1.25 2.70 -8.22
C TRP A 72 1.20 4.13 -7.67
N ARG A 73 0.15 4.89 -8.02
CA ARG A 73 -0.07 6.24 -7.43
C ARG A 73 -0.34 6.17 -5.93
N LEU A 74 -1.16 5.22 -5.49
CA LEU A 74 -1.43 5.00 -4.06
C LEU A 74 -0.13 4.66 -3.30
N ALA A 75 0.76 3.85 -3.88
CA ALA A 75 2.06 3.55 -3.29
C ALA A 75 2.86 4.84 -3.06
N ALA A 76 2.89 5.75 -4.05
CA ALA A 76 3.58 7.04 -3.93
C ALA A 76 2.98 7.94 -2.85
N MET A 77 1.64 7.98 -2.73
CA MET A 77 0.95 8.73 -1.67
C MET A 77 1.30 8.18 -0.29
N VAL A 78 1.18 6.86 -0.10
CA VAL A 78 1.55 6.18 1.15
C VAL A 78 3.02 6.44 1.49
N ALA A 79 3.93 6.44 0.50
CA ALA A 79 5.33 6.77 0.72
C ALA A 79 5.52 8.19 1.25
N ALA A 80 4.77 9.16 0.73
CA ALA A 80 4.80 10.55 1.18
C ALA A 80 4.27 10.67 2.62
N ASP A 81 3.19 9.97 2.96
CA ASP A 81 2.64 9.94 4.31
C ASP A 81 3.64 9.35 5.31
N VAL A 82 4.26 8.22 4.94
CA VAL A 82 5.32 7.60 5.74
C VAL A 82 6.49 8.57 5.94
N HIS A 83 6.90 9.29 4.89
CA HIS A 83 7.93 10.30 5.00
C HIS A 83 7.53 11.43 5.97
N TYR A 84 6.30 11.91 5.88
CA TYR A 84 5.79 12.96 6.77
C TYR A 84 5.76 12.52 8.24
N VAL A 85 5.23 11.32 8.51
CA VAL A 85 5.21 10.74 9.86
C VAL A 85 6.63 10.56 10.40
N MET A 86 7.57 10.13 9.55
CA MET A 86 8.98 10.00 9.93
C MET A 86 9.65 11.33 10.25
N LEU A 87 9.30 12.43 9.58
CA LEU A 87 9.84 13.76 9.93
C LEU A 87 9.42 14.21 11.33
N GLY A 88 8.23 13.79 11.79
CA GLY A 88 7.71 14.08 13.12
C GLY A 88 8.16 13.10 14.22
N LYS A 89 8.82 12.00 13.88
CA LYS A 89 9.24 10.95 14.81
C LYS A 89 10.74 10.69 14.76
N ALA A 90 11.36 10.52 15.93
CA ALA A 90 12.77 10.14 16.04
C ALA A 90 13.02 8.62 15.84
N GLY A 91 12.03 7.83 15.39
CA GLY A 91 12.09 6.36 15.39
C GLY A 91 11.39 5.69 14.21
N ALA A 92 11.43 4.36 14.16
CA ALA A 92 10.80 3.57 13.11
C ALA A 92 9.28 3.82 13.05
N CYS A 93 8.76 4.03 11.84
CA CYS A 93 7.34 4.18 11.57
C CYS A 93 6.71 2.82 11.29
N THR A 94 5.69 2.44 12.06
CA THR A 94 4.91 1.21 11.82
C THR A 94 3.62 1.52 11.07
N ALA A 95 2.99 0.49 10.51
CA ALA A 95 1.67 0.58 9.89
C ALA A 95 0.60 1.13 10.86
N ALA A 96 0.69 0.79 12.16
CA ALA A 96 -0.17 1.35 13.18
C ALA A 96 0.00 2.86 13.36
N ASP A 97 1.24 3.38 13.25
CA ASP A 97 1.49 4.81 13.30
C ASP A 97 0.88 5.54 12.11
N LEU A 98 0.94 4.91 10.93
CA LEU A 98 0.34 5.41 9.71
C LEU A 98 -1.19 5.44 9.81
N LEU A 99 -1.82 4.39 10.38
CA LEU A 99 -3.25 4.39 10.69
C LEU A 99 -3.66 5.54 11.63
N ALA A 100 -2.87 5.74 12.69
CA ALA A 100 -3.13 6.83 13.63
C ALA A 100 -2.94 8.22 13.00
N PHE A 101 -2.07 8.34 12.00
CA PHE A 101 -1.89 9.55 11.22
C PHE A 101 -3.12 9.84 10.34
N TRP A 102 -3.56 8.87 9.52
CA TRP A 102 -4.73 9.03 8.67
C TRP A 102 -6.01 9.33 9.46
N GLN A 103 -6.22 8.66 10.60
CA GLN A 103 -7.36 8.94 11.48
C GLN A 103 -7.40 10.38 12.01
N ARG A 104 -6.24 11.02 12.18
CA ARG A 104 -6.17 12.42 12.61
C ARG A 104 -6.53 13.38 11.48
N GLU A 105 -6.09 13.09 10.26
CA GLU A 105 -6.39 13.91 9.09
C GLU A 105 -7.85 13.80 8.65
N ASP A 106 -8.46 12.60 8.73
CA ASP A 106 -9.88 12.40 8.41
C ASP A 106 -10.84 13.12 9.38
N CYS A 107 -10.37 13.51 10.57
CA CYS A 107 -11.15 14.24 11.58
C CYS A 107 -11.09 15.77 11.43
N THR A 108 -10.30 16.28 10.48
CA THR A 108 -10.12 17.72 10.20
C THR A 108 -10.83 18.16 8.92
#